data_AF-A0A284RTB8-F1
#
_entry.id   AF-A0A284RTB8-F1
#
_cell.length_a   1.000
_cell.length_b   1.000
_cell.length_c   1.000
_cell.angle_alpha   90.00
_cell.angle_beta   90.00
_cell.angle_gamma   90.00
#
_symmetry.space_group_name_H-M   'P 1'
#
loop_
_entity.id
_entity.type
_entity.pdbx_description
1 polymer ?
#
loop_
_entity_poly.entity_id
_entity_poly.type
_entity_poly.pdbx_seq_one_letter_code
_entity_poly.pdbx_strand_id
1 'polypeptide(L)'
;MSTFKDLGIPSSQSTVIVKAIDVGVPSTRLPAAYFIEPVFPGYETFSGPIYAFIIEHALTGKRLMFDLGSTELVIGPGMDTRTFPSTPDSPLLESDFVNGIKPQLFRDYHRGLRGHGLLSDGSLYILNSPGHQKGHITALARVTPTSFVLLGGDSCHHPGQLRPTVNHHKHFACPGHILESLRDLSISSRTAPLLSVPPGRSAYADQETSLATISKLSRLDANPDVLVLIAHDSTAPGVIDEFPKSLNDWKAKGWKDKLMWAFLEKNSPAFRFG
;
A
#
# COMPACT_ATOMS: atom_id res chain seq x y z
N MET A 1 -23.95 4.74 -4.57
CA MET A 1 -22.94 4.43 -5.60
C MET A 1 -21.89 5.54 -5.56
N SER A 2 -20.68 5.32 -5.03
CA SER A 2 -19.58 6.27 -5.23
C SER A 2 -18.93 5.91 -6.56
N THR A 3 -19.35 6.58 -7.63
CA THR A 3 -18.80 6.27 -8.96
C THR A 3 -17.38 6.79 -9.06
N PHE A 4 -16.46 5.99 -9.60
CA PHE A 4 -15.05 6.32 -9.79
C PHE A 4 -14.75 7.64 -10.55
N LYS A 5 -15.77 8.28 -11.13
CA LYS A 5 -15.78 9.70 -11.50
C LYS A 5 -15.22 10.62 -10.41
N ASP A 6 -15.52 10.35 -9.15
CA ASP A 6 -15.07 11.15 -7.99
C ASP A 6 -13.53 11.12 -7.82
N LEU A 7 -12.89 10.08 -8.36
CA LEU A 7 -11.44 9.88 -8.42
C LEU A 7 -10.84 10.24 -9.80
N GLY A 8 -11.67 10.73 -10.73
CA GLY A 8 -11.28 11.02 -12.12
C GLY A 8 -11.01 9.78 -12.99
N ILE A 9 -11.34 8.58 -12.52
CA ILE A 9 -11.01 7.32 -13.20
C ILE A 9 -12.15 6.94 -14.18
N PRO A 10 -11.85 6.74 -15.48
CA PRO A 10 -12.85 6.31 -16.45
C PRO A 10 -13.48 4.94 -16.13
N SER A 11 -14.71 4.74 -16.59
CA SER A 11 -15.32 3.42 -16.66
C SER A 11 -14.62 2.56 -17.72
N SER A 12 -14.22 1.33 -17.36
CA SER A 12 -13.71 0.33 -18.30
C SER A 12 -14.20 -1.06 -17.90
N GLN A 13 -14.31 -1.95 -18.88
CA GLN A 13 -14.56 -3.38 -18.68
C GLN A 13 -13.26 -4.20 -18.62
N SER A 14 -12.13 -3.63 -19.06
CA SER A 14 -10.84 -4.31 -18.99
C SER A 14 -10.34 -4.43 -17.56
N THR A 15 -9.82 -5.62 -17.22
CA THR A 15 -9.32 -5.94 -15.88
C THR A 15 -7.95 -6.61 -15.94
N VAL A 16 -7.30 -6.61 -14.78
CA VAL A 16 -6.12 -7.40 -14.47
C VAL A 16 -6.43 -8.40 -13.36
N ILE A 17 -5.80 -9.56 -13.39
CA ILE A 17 -5.72 -10.52 -12.29
C ILE A 17 -4.55 -10.09 -11.42
N VAL A 18 -4.77 -9.93 -10.10
CA VAL A 18 -3.71 -9.57 -9.14
C VAL A 18 -3.51 -10.73 -8.18
N LYS A 19 -2.25 -11.08 -7.89
CA LYS A 19 -1.86 -12.16 -6.96
C LYS A 19 -0.78 -11.62 -6.02
N ALA A 20 -1.03 -11.62 -4.71
CA ALA A 20 -0.05 -11.21 -3.70
C ALA A 20 0.92 -12.36 -3.39
N ILE A 21 2.19 -12.03 -3.17
CA ILE A 21 3.24 -12.95 -2.72
C ILE A 21 3.93 -12.28 -1.54
N ASP A 22 3.88 -12.89 -0.36
CA ASP A 22 4.80 -12.52 0.72
C ASP A 22 6.20 -13.06 0.37
N VAL A 23 7.17 -12.17 0.16
CA VAL A 23 8.59 -12.50 0.00
C VAL A 23 9.40 -12.18 1.27
N GLY A 24 8.72 -11.86 2.37
CA GLY A 24 9.31 -11.53 3.65
C GLY A 24 10.03 -12.70 4.32
N VAL A 25 11.09 -12.38 5.06
CA VAL A 25 11.79 -13.33 5.93
C VAL A 25 11.24 -13.16 7.35
N PRO A 26 10.60 -14.17 7.98
CA PRO A 26 9.90 -14.00 9.27
C PRO A 26 10.77 -13.55 10.46
N SER A 27 12.09 -13.67 10.34
CA SER A 27 13.07 -13.21 11.33
C SER A 27 13.42 -11.72 11.24
N THR A 28 12.96 -11.00 10.20
CA THR A 28 13.21 -9.57 10.08
C THR A 28 12.54 -8.82 11.24
N ARG A 29 13.34 -8.02 11.96
CA ARG A 29 12.91 -7.11 13.03
C ARG A 29 13.65 -5.80 12.86
N LEU A 30 12.91 -4.72 12.65
CA LEU A 30 13.45 -3.37 12.48
C LEU A 30 12.91 -2.45 13.58
N PRO A 31 13.57 -1.34 13.96
CA PRO A 31 13.04 -0.47 15.02
C PRO A 31 11.85 0.34 14.51
N ALA A 32 10.70 0.25 15.18
CA ALA A 32 9.44 0.90 14.78
C ALA A 32 9.56 2.42 14.62
N ALA A 33 10.47 3.06 15.37
CA ALA A 33 10.74 4.49 15.30
C ALA A 33 11.27 4.99 13.94
N TYR A 34 11.75 4.10 13.04
CA TYR A 34 12.06 4.48 11.66
C TYR A 34 10.80 4.63 10.80
N PHE A 35 9.66 4.07 11.20
CA PHE A 35 8.49 3.89 10.34
C PHE A 35 7.25 4.64 10.82
N ILE A 36 7.07 4.79 12.13
CA ILE A 36 5.86 5.34 12.75
C ILE A 36 6.16 6.26 13.94
N GLU A 37 5.26 7.21 14.20
CA GLU A 37 5.15 7.92 15.47
C GLU A 37 3.67 8.04 15.89
N PRO A 38 3.30 7.86 17.17
CA PRO A 38 4.15 7.42 18.28
C PRO A 38 4.46 5.92 18.23
N VAL A 39 5.61 5.56 18.78
CA VAL A 39 5.92 4.17 19.18
C VAL A 39 5.38 3.96 20.60
N PHE A 40 4.73 2.83 20.86
CA PHE A 40 4.18 2.51 22.18
C PHE A 40 5.16 1.65 23.00
N PRO A 41 5.24 1.84 24.33
CA PRO A 41 6.12 1.02 25.18
C PRO A 41 5.80 -0.48 25.10
N GLY A 42 6.82 -1.31 24.90
CA GLY A 42 6.70 -2.75 24.68
C GLY A 42 6.41 -3.15 23.23
N TYR A 43 6.51 -2.20 22.30
CA TYR A 43 6.25 -2.35 20.87
C TYR A 43 7.27 -1.56 20.02
N GLU A 44 8.54 -1.60 20.42
CA GLU A 44 9.63 -0.87 19.79
C GLU A 44 10.15 -1.55 18.51
N THR A 45 9.72 -2.77 18.23
CA THR A 45 10.03 -3.53 17.01
C THR A 45 8.94 -3.40 15.95
N PHE A 46 9.33 -3.67 14.71
CA PHE A 46 8.45 -3.78 13.57
C PHE A 46 8.73 -5.09 12.84
N SER A 47 7.65 -5.80 12.51
CA SER A 47 7.65 -7.02 11.71
C SER A 47 6.37 -7.10 10.90
N GLY A 48 6.48 -7.61 9.68
CA GLY A 48 5.35 -7.82 8.79
C GLY A 48 5.74 -8.64 7.57
N PRO A 49 4.78 -8.90 6.67
CA PRO A 49 5.06 -9.44 5.35
C PRO A 49 5.92 -8.44 4.54
N ILE A 50 6.43 -8.88 3.40
CA ILE A 50 6.95 -8.02 2.34
C ILE A 50 6.22 -8.40 1.06
N TYR A 51 5.11 -7.73 0.78
CA TYR A 51 4.25 -8.08 -0.35
C TYR A 51 4.76 -7.56 -1.69
N ALA A 52 5.09 -8.50 -2.56
CA ALA A 52 5.18 -8.32 -4.00
C ALA A 52 3.89 -8.77 -4.70
N PHE A 53 3.67 -8.33 -5.94
CA PHE A 53 2.44 -8.62 -6.66
C PHE A 53 2.65 -9.00 -8.12
N ILE A 54 2.13 -10.15 -8.54
CA ILE A 54 1.97 -10.48 -9.96
C ILE A 54 0.67 -9.86 -10.46
N ILE A 55 0.76 -9.08 -11.54
CA ILE A 55 -0.37 -8.50 -12.26
C ILE A 55 -0.43 -9.10 -13.67
N GLU A 56 -1.57 -9.65 -14.05
CA GLU A 56 -1.79 -10.39 -15.30
C GLU A 56 -3.00 -9.84 -16.05
N HIS A 57 -2.79 -9.23 -17.21
CA HIS A 57 -3.85 -8.56 -17.98
C HIS A 57 -4.75 -9.59 -18.68
N ALA A 58 -6.01 -9.66 -18.25
CA ALA A 58 -6.91 -10.78 -18.53
C ALA A 58 -7.17 -11.07 -20.02
N LEU A 59 -7.12 -10.05 -20.88
CA LEU A 59 -7.36 -10.20 -22.33
C LEU A 59 -6.11 -10.54 -23.15
N THR A 60 -4.91 -10.17 -22.68
CA THR A 60 -3.67 -10.26 -23.47
C THR A 60 -2.66 -11.24 -22.90
N GLY A 61 -2.87 -11.76 -21.68
CA GLY A 61 -1.90 -12.60 -20.98
C GLY A 61 -0.60 -11.88 -20.60
N LYS A 62 -0.48 -10.57 -20.84
CA LYS A 62 0.69 -9.78 -20.43
C LYS A 62 0.81 -9.82 -18.91
N ARG A 63 1.97 -10.25 -18.42
CA ARG A 63 2.31 -10.29 -17.00
C ARG A 63 3.37 -9.24 -16.70
N LEU A 64 3.23 -8.62 -15.54
CA LEU A 64 4.21 -7.75 -14.91
C LEU A 64 4.20 -8.03 -13.41
N MET A 65 5.31 -7.75 -12.75
CA MET A 65 5.49 -7.95 -11.32
C MET A 65 5.83 -6.60 -10.70
N PHE A 66 5.23 -6.32 -9.55
CA PHE A 66 5.30 -5.05 -8.84
C PHE A 66 5.86 -5.30 -7.44
N ASP A 67 6.66 -4.36 -6.93
CA ASP A 67 7.38 -4.45 -5.65
C ASP A 67 8.31 -5.69 -5.49
N LEU A 68 8.82 -6.27 -6.59
CA LEU A 68 9.91 -7.27 -6.56
C LEU A 68 11.01 -6.96 -7.59
N GLY A 69 12.25 -6.93 -7.11
CA GLY A 69 13.44 -6.57 -7.90
C GLY A 69 13.81 -7.54 -9.05
N SER A 70 13.21 -8.73 -9.10
CA SER A 70 13.62 -9.81 -10.02
C SER A 70 12.94 -9.80 -11.41
N THR A 71 12.42 -8.65 -11.86
CA THR A 71 11.64 -8.52 -13.10
C THR A 71 11.76 -7.10 -13.71
N GLU A 72 10.96 -6.77 -14.73
CA GLU A 72 10.98 -5.46 -15.41
C GLU A 72 10.50 -4.33 -14.48
N LEU A 73 11.44 -3.75 -13.72
CA LEU A 73 11.17 -2.78 -12.67
C LEU A 73 10.60 -1.46 -13.20
N VAL A 74 9.37 -1.17 -12.83
CA VAL A 74 8.73 0.14 -13.03
C VAL A 74 9.22 1.09 -11.93
N ILE A 75 9.84 2.22 -12.30
CA ILE A 75 10.33 3.23 -11.33
C ILE A 75 9.71 4.61 -11.59
N GLY A 76 9.47 5.37 -10.53
CA GLY A 76 8.93 6.72 -10.62
C GLY A 76 9.96 7.76 -11.09
N PRO A 77 9.52 8.89 -11.67
CA PRO A 77 10.42 9.97 -12.09
C PRO A 77 11.23 10.54 -10.93
N GLY A 78 12.55 10.54 -11.06
CA GLY A 78 13.45 11.05 -10.01
C GLY A 78 13.69 10.08 -8.86
N MET A 79 13.39 8.78 -9.02
CA MET A 79 13.98 7.72 -8.22
C MET A 79 15.51 7.82 -8.27
N ASP A 80 16.18 7.68 -7.12
CA ASP A 80 17.64 7.74 -7.06
C ASP A 80 18.23 6.39 -7.46
N THR A 81 18.79 6.30 -8.66
CA THR A 81 19.32 5.03 -9.17
C THR A 81 20.59 4.55 -8.44
N ARG A 82 21.10 5.31 -7.47
CA ARG A 82 22.19 4.90 -6.57
C ARG A 82 21.73 4.04 -5.39
N THR A 83 20.42 3.84 -5.22
CA THR A 83 19.91 2.82 -4.29
C THR A 83 19.83 1.43 -4.92
N PHE A 84 20.30 1.27 -6.16
CA PHE A 84 20.39 -0.03 -6.84
C PHE A 84 21.83 -0.57 -6.81
N PRO A 85 22.03 -1.90 -6.88
CA PRO A 85 23.33 -2.55 -6.62
C PRO A 85 24.45 -2.18 -7.61
N SER A 86 24.12 -1.52 -8.73
CA SER A 86 25.08 -1.01 -9.71
C SER A 86 25.96 0.15 -9.21
N THR A 87 25.89 0.52 -7.93
CA THR A 87 26.74 1.57 -7.32
C THR A 87 27.28 1.13 -5.95
N PRO A 88 28.55 1.45 -5.60
CA PRO A 88 29.22 0.85 -4.43
C PRO A 88 28.60 1.16 -3.06
N ASP A 89 27.92 2.30 -2.92
CA ASP A 89 27.31 2.77 -1.67
C ASP A 89 25.83 2.35 -1.53
N SER A 90 25.35 1.44 -2.37
CA SER A 90 23.96 0.96 -2.36
C SER A 90 23.61 0.22 -1.05
N PRO A 91 22.49 0.56 -0.37
CA PRO A 91 22.00 -0.22 0.77
C PRO A 91 21.30 -1.52 0.36
N LEU A 92 21.06 -1.74 -0.94
CA LEU A 92 20.47 -2.96 -1.50
C LEU A 92 21.53 -3.75 -2.29
N LEU A 93 21.45 -5.08 -2.25
CA LEU A 93 22.46 -6.00 -2.76
C LEU A 93 22.07 -6.58 -4.13
N GLU A 94 23.06 -7.05 -4.91
CA GLU A 94 22.82 -7.66 -6.23
C GLU A 94 21.97 -8.94 -6.16
N SER A 95 22.00 -9.63 -5.01
CA SER A 95 21.10 -10.75 -4.67
C SER A 95 19.61 -10.40 -4.75
N ASP A 96 19.27 -9.14 -4.53
CA ASP A 96 17.90 -8.69 -4.32
C ASP A 96 17.19 -8.41 -5.67
N PHE A 97 17.96 -8.43 -6.78
CA PHE A 97 17.55 -8.04 -8.12
C PHE A 97 17.95 -9.07 -9.19
N VAL A 98 17.39 -10.28 -9.09
CA VAL A 98 17.68 -11.37 -10.02
C VAL A 98 17.23 -11.02 -11.46
N ASN A 99 18.19 -11.01 -12.40
CA ASN A 99 18.02 -10.85 -13.86
C ASN A 99 17.60 -9.45 -14.39
N GLY A 100 18.58 -8.55 -14.52
CA GLY A 100 18.68 -7.68 -15.71
C GLY A 100 17.61 -6.59 -15.87
N ILE A 101 17.46 -5.73 -14.87
CA ILE A 101 16.50 -4.60 -14.86
C ILE A 101 16.63 -3.71 -16.10
N LYS A 102 15.48 -3.36 -16.71
CA LYS A 102 15.33 -2.19 -17.59
C LYS A 102 14.35 -1.21 -16.96
N PRO A 103 14.81 -0.07 -16.39
CA PRO A 103 13.91 0.88 -15.76
C PRO A 103 13.14 1.67 -16.83
N GLN A 104 11.83 1.45 -16.93
CA GLN A 104 10.98 2.28 -17.80
C GLN A 104 10.69 3.63 -17.13
N LEU A 105 11.36 4.69 -17.61
CA LEU A 105 11.26 6.04 -17.04
C LEU A 105 10.04 6.80 -17.59
N PHE A 106 8.96 6.87 -16.83
CA PHE A 106 7.72 7.54 -17.24
C PHE A 106 7.78 9.07 -17.14
N ARG A 107 8.43 9.72 -18.11
CA ARG A 107 8.41 11.18 -18.26
C ARG A 107 7.04 11.66 -18.76
N ASP A 108 6.20 12.15 -17.85
CA ASP A 108 5.49 13.44 -17.95
C ASP A 108 4.62 13.64 -16.70
N TYR A 109 4.64 14.83 -16.09
CA TYR A 109 4.19 15.00 -14.70
C TYR A 109 3.47 16.31 -14.40
N HIS A 110 2.13 16.29 -14.34
CA HIS A 110 1.30 17.47 -14.11
C HIS A 110 0.20 17.28 -13.05
N ARG A 111 0.49 17.76 -11.84
CA ARG A 111 -0.43 18.23 -10.76
C ARG A 111 -1.72 17.42 -10.53
N GLY A 112 -1.66 16.48 -9.58
CA GLY A 112 -2.84 15.90 -8.90
C GLY A 112 -2.75 14.39 -8.72
N LEU A 113 -3.77 13.79 -8.08
CA LEU A 113 -4.04 12.34 -8.21
C LEU A 113 -4.64 12.06 -9.60
N ARG A 114 -3.82 12.19 -10.65
CA ARG A 114 -4.15 11.73 -11.99
C ARG A 114 -3.35 10.46 -12.25
N GLY A 115 -3.99 9.31 -12.07
CA GLY A 115 -3.38 8.03 -12.40
C GLY A 115 -3.16 7.93 -13.90
N HIS A 116 -1.92 7.69 -14.32
CA HIS A 116 -1.63 7.39 -15.73
C HIS A 116 -1.94 5.92 -15.96
N GLY A 117 -2.81 5.61 -16.92
CA GLY A 117 -3.11 4.23 -17.30
C GLY A 117 -1.88 3.59 -17.94
N LEU A 118 -1.17 2.75 -17.18
CA LEU A 118 -0.04 1.95 -17.70
C LEU A 118 -0.53 0.96 -18.76
N LEU A 119 -1.78 0.53 -18.61
CA LEU A 119 -2.57 -0.08 -19.68
C LEU A 119 -3.60 0.96 -20.14
N SER A 120 -3.55 1.30 -21.43
CA SER A 120 -4.36 2.37 -22.04
C SER A 120 -5.87 2.11 -22.04
N ASP A 121 -6.27 0.86 -21.76
CA ASP A 121 -7.67 0.45 -21.59
C ASP A 121 -8.21 0.72 -20.17
N GLY A 122 -7.40 1.28 -19.27
CA GLY A 122 -7.82 1.62 -17.91
C GLY A 122 -7.97 0.43 -16.96
N SER A 123 -7.30 -0.69 -17.25
CA SER A 123 -7.23 -1.86 -16.35
C SER A 123 -6.14 -1.74 -15.27
N LEU A 124 -5.13 -0.88 -15.46
CA LEU A 124 -4.05 -0.65 -14.50
C LEU A 124 -3.53 0.80 -14.60
N TYR A 125 -3.41 1.48 -13.45
CA TYR A 125 -2.88 2.85 -13.35
C TYR A 125 -1.66 2.89 -12.43
N ILE A 126 -0.65 3.69 -12.79
CA ILE A 126 0.43 4.06 -11.86
C ILE A 126 0.16 5.45 -11.29
N LEU A 127 0.32 5.58 -9.97
CA LEU A 127 0.15 6.81 -9.20
C LEU A 127 1.50 7.20 -8.58
N ASN A 128 2.03 8.38 -8.93
CA ASN A 128 3.25 8.86 -8.28
C ASN A 128 2.96 9.18 -6.80
N SER A 129 3.69 8.52 -5.90
CA SER A 129 3.42 8.48 -4.46
C SER A 129 4.67 8.88 -3.65
N PRO A 130 5.31 10.01 -3.97
CA PRO A 130 6.62 10.36 -3.40
C PRO A 130 6.54 10.59 -1.90
N GLY A 131 7.67 10.44 -1.22
CA GLY A 131 7.83 10.72 0.21
C GLY A 131 8.75 9.70 0.88
N HIS A 132 8.37 8.42 0.83
CA HIS A 132 9.25 7.31 1.24
C HIS A 132 10.56 7.36 0.44
N GLN A 133 10.44 7.38 -0.89
CA GLN A 133 11.48 7.81 -1.82
C GLN A 133 10.93 8.89 -2.76
N LYS A 134 11.84 9.67 -3.37
CA LYS A 134 11.48 10.74 -4.32
C LYS A 134 10.73 10.23 -5.56
N GLY A 135 11.06 9.02 -6.02
CA GLY A 135 10.40 8.33 -7.13
C GLY A 135 9.52 7.15 -6.69
N HIS A 136 9.01 7.15 -5.46
CA HIS A 136 8.07 6.11 -5.01
C HIS A 136 6.74 6.19 -5.78
N ILE A 137 6.19 5.03 -6.12
CA ILE A 137 4.96 4.88 -6.90
C ILE A 137 4.03 3.85 -6.25
N THR A 138 2.74 3.93 -6.55
CA THR A 138 1.74 2.92 -6.21
C THR A 138 0.97 2.51 -7.47
N ALA A 139 0.44 1.29 -7.49
CA ALA A 139 -0.30 0.76 -8.64
C ALA A 139 -1.76 0.52 -8.28
N LEU A 140 -2.69 1.13 -9.02
CA LEU A 140 -4.13 0.95 -8.85
C LEU A 140 -4.66 0.02 -9.95
N ALA A 141 -4.86 -1.24 -9.60
CA ALA A 141 -5.24 -2.34 -10.48
C ALA A 141 -6.77 -2.54 -10.48
N ARG A 142 -7.40 -2.52 -11.66
CA ARG A 142 -8.84 -2.81 -11.80
C ARG A 142 -9.06 -4.32 -11.84
N VAL A 143 -9.64 -4.87 -10.77
CA VAL A 143 -9.85 -6.32 -10.64
C VAL A 143 -11.24 -6.78 -11.06
N THR A 144 -12.24 -5.90 -10.98
CA THR A 144 -13.54 -6.03 -11.67
C THR A 144 -13.93 -4.67 -12.26
N PRO A 145 -14.89 -4.57 -13.20
CA PRO A 145 -15.31 -3.28 -13.77
C PRO A 145 -15.71 -2.22 -12.71
N THR A 146 -16.09 -2.67 -11.51
CA THR A 146 -16.55 -1.87 -10.37
C THR A 146 -15.71 -2.05 -9.08
N SER A 147 -14.50 -2.61 -9.16
CA SER A 147 -13.60 -2.69 -7.99
C SER A 147 -12.11 -2.77 -8.33
N PHE A 148 -11.28 -2.29 -7.41
CA PHE A 148 -9.84 -2.16 -7.57
C PHE A 148 -9.06 -2.74 -6.38
N VAL A 149 -7.77 -2.99 -6.58
CA VAL A 149 -6.76 -3.12 -5.53
C VAL A 149 -5.69 -2.06 -5.75
N LEU A 150 -5.36 -1.31 -4.70
CA LEU A 150 -4.19 -0.43 -4.65
C LEU A 150 -3.02 -1.18 -4.02
N LEU A 151 -1.94 -1.30 -4.78
CA LEU A 151 -0.64 -1.79 -4.34
C LEU A 151 0.13 -0.58 -3.82
N GLY A 152 0.20 -0.48 -2.49
CA GLY A 152 0.67 0.70 -1.78
C GLY A 152 2.20 0.78 -1.60
N GLY A 153 2.92 -0.32 -1.80
CA GLY A 153 4.35 -0.43 -1.48
C GLY A 153 4.67 0.16 -0.10
N ASP A 154 5.80 0.83 -0.01
CA ASP A 154 6.29 1.51 1.20
C ASP A 154 5.74 2.94 1.40
N SER A 155 4.64 3.31 0.71
CA SER A 155 4.03 4.65 0.86
C SER A 155 3.59 4.94 2.29
N CYS A 156 3.26 3.89 3.05
CA CYS A 156 3.24 3.83 4.49
C CYS A 156 3.48 2.38 4.97
N HIS A 157 3.89 2.21 6.22
CA HIS A 157 4.32 0.92 6.77
C HIS A 157 3.30 0.34 7.77
N HIS A 158 2.25 1.08 8.12
CA HIS A 158 1.19 0.58 9.00
C HIS A 158 -0.20 1.16 8.66
N PRO A 159 -1.30 0.37 8.69
CA PRO A 159 -2.66 0.87 8.39
C PRO A 159 -3.11 2.05 9.27
N GLY A 160 -2.59 2.17 10.49
CA GLY A 160 -2.82 3.30 11.39
C GLY A 160 -2.28 4.64 10.89
N GLN A 161 -1.43 4.66 9.86
CA GLN A 161 -1.02 5.88 9.15
C GLN A 161 -2.08 6.34 8.13
N LEU A 162 -2.93 5.43 7.63
CA LEU A 162 -4.05 5.74 6.74
C LEU A 162 -5.37 5.98 7.51
N ARG A 163 -5.54 5.34 8.67
CA ARG A 163 -6.83 5.19 9.39
C ARG A 163 -6.77 5.65 10.85
N PRO A 164 -7.86 6.16 11.43
CA PRO A 164 -9.14 6.50 10.79
C PRO A 164 -9.07 7.83 10.02
N THR A 165 -10.08 8.11 9.20
CA THR A 165 -10.36 9.48 8.72
C THR A 165 -11.86 9.73 8.68
N VAL A 166 -12.28 10.99 8.54
CA VAL A 166 -13.69 11.36 8.31
C VAL A 166 -14.36 10.65 7.11
N ASN A 167 -13.59 10.10 6.17
CA ASN A 167 -14.15 9.33 5.05
C ASN A 167 -14.34 7.84 5.39
N HIS A 168 -13.49 7.25 6.24
CA HIS A 168 -13.65 5.85 6.67
C HIS A 168 -14.96 5.68 7.44
N HIS A 169 -15.27 6.58 8.38
CA HIS A 169 -16.50 6.54 9.19
C HIS A 169 -17.81 6.71 8.40
N LYS A 170 -17.76 7.08 7.11
CA LYS A 170 -18.95 7.14 6.22
C LYS A 170 -19.35 5.77 5.66
N HIS A 171 -18.43 4.80 5.70
CA HIS A 171 -18.55 3.53 4.99
C HIS A 171 -18.29 2.33 5.90
N PHE A 172 -17.44 2.48 6.93
CA PHE A 172 -17.07 1.43 7.85
C PHE A 172 -17.32 1.89 9.28
N ALA A 173 -18.32 1.31 9.94
CA ALA A 173 -18.53 1.52 11.37
C ALA A 173 -17.38 0.88 12.17
N CYS A 174 -16.90 1.55 13.22
CA CYS A 174 -15.95 0.96 14.15
C CYS A 174 -16.69 -0.01 15.10
N PRO A 175 -16.29 -1.30 15.20
CA PRO A 175 -16.91 -2.26 16.10
C PRO A 175 -16.84 -1.82 17.57
N GLY A 176 -17.95 -1.95 18.31
CA GLY A 176 -18.02 -1.49 19.72
C GLY A 176 -16.95 -2.12 20.62
N HIS A 177 -16.63 -3.40 20.44
CA HIS A 177 -15.60 -4.11 21.21
C HIS A 177 -14.18 -3.53 21.00
N ILE A 178 -13.92 -2.83 19.89
CA ILE A 178 -12.64 -2.14 19.64
C ILE A 178 -12.59 -0.82 20.42
N LEU A 179 -13.73 -0.16 20.65
CA LEU A 179 -13.78 1.00 21.54
C LEU A 179 -13.47 0.59 22.99
N GLU A 180 -13.96 -0.58 23.41
CA GLU A 180 -13.68 -1.16 24.73
C GLU A 180 -12.23 -1.61 24.91
N SER A 181 -11.57 -2.13 23.86
CA SER A 181 -10.17 -2.57 23.92
C SER A 181 -9.18 -1.40 23.98
N LEU A 182 -9.56 -0.24 23.46
CA LEU A 182 -8.68 0.93 23.34
C LEU A 182 -8.82 1.96 24.46
N ARG A 183 -9.98 2.01 25.16
CA ARG A 183 -10.37 2.82 26.34
C ARG A 183 -10.16 4.34 26.26
N ASP A 184 -8.96 4.81 25.94
CA ASP A 184 -8.57 6.22 25.92
C ASP A 184 -8.62 6.81 24.50
N LEU A 185 -8.59 5.97 23.46
CA LEU A 185 -8.66 6.38 22.06
C LEU A 185 -10.11 6.37 21.57
N SER A 186 -10.73 7.55 21.47
CA SER A 186 -12.09 7.74 20.94
C SER A 186 -12.17 7.56 19.41
N ILE A 187 -11.95 6.34 18.91
CA ILE A 187 -11.86 6.03 17.46
C ILE A 187 -13.12 6.44 16.69
N SER A 188 -14.30 6.23 17.27
CA SER A 188 -15.60 6.53 16.66
C SER A 188 -15.81 8.01 16.32
N SER A 189 -15.08 8.93 16.96
CA SER A 189 -15.09 10.37 16.65
C SER A 189 -13.77 10.88 16.06
N ARG A 190 -12.70 10.07 16.05
CA ARG A 190 -11.38 10.47 15.56
C ARG A 190 -11.38 10.57 14.03
N THR A 191 -11.13 11.77 13.50
CA THR A 191 -11.19 12.10 12.07
C THR A 191 -9.83 12.14 11.37
N ALA A 192 -8.74 11.84 12.07
CA ALA A 192 -7.36 11.82 11.57
C ALA A 192 -6.64 10.51 11.96
N PRO A 193 -5.60 10.07 11.21
CA PRO A 193 -4.90 8.82 11.45
C PRO A 193 -4.36 8.66 12.87
N LEU A 194 -4.15 7.43 13.31
CA LEU A 194 -3.61 7.12 14.63
C LEU A 194 -2.09 7.29 14.72
N LEU A 195 -1.39 7.06 13.60
CA LEU A 195 0.05 7.16 13.47
C LEU A 195 0.43 8.21 12.41
N SER A 196 1.64 8.74 12.55
CA SER A 196 2.28 9.68 11.65
C SER A 196 3.51 9.06 10.98
N VAL A 197 4.15 9.83 10.11
CA VAL A 197 5.53 9.61 9.67
C VAL A 197 6.46 10.27 10.70
N PRO A 198 7.47 9.56 11.24
CA PRO A 198 8.37 10.11 12.26
C PRO A 198 9.31 11.21 11.68
N PRO A 199 9.65 12.24 12.47
CA PRO A 199 10.52 13.33 12.05
C PRO A 199 12.01 12.96 12.08
N GLY A 200 12.82 13.68 11.31
CA GLY A 200 14.26 13.47 11.25
C GLY A 200 14.63 12.20 10.49
N ARG A 201 15.56 11.40 11.02
CA ARG A 201 16.08 10.20 10.35
C ARG A 201 15.07 9.05 10.46
N SER A 202 14.35 8.79 9.37
CA SER A 202 13.34 7.74 9.25
C SER A 202 13.56 6.89 7.99
N ALA A 203 12.65 5.96 7.72
CA ALA A 203 12.52 5.25 6.45
C ALA A 203 11.90 6.12 5.33
N TYR A 204 11.69 7.42 5.56
CA TYR A 204 11.08 8.34 4.59
C TYR A 204 12.05 9.48 4.25
N ALA A 205 12.38 9.62 2.97
CA ALA A 205 13.28 10.64 2.48
C ALA A 205 12.73 12.08 2.65
N ASP A 206 11.40 12.26 2.67
CA ASP A 206 10.74 13.55 2.88
C ASP A 206 9.43 13.40 3.66
N GLN A 207 9.38 13.92 4.89
CA GLN A 207 8.25 13.75 5.82
C GLN A 207 6.97 14.47 5.33
N GLU A 208 7.07 15.71 4.86
CA GLU A 208 5.90 16.49 4.42
C GLU A 208 5.26 15.87 3.18
N THR A 209 6.08 15.47 2.20
CA THR A 209 5.64 14.82 0.97
C THR A 209 5.04 13.44 1.27
N SER A 210 5.61 12.69 2.23
CA SER A 210 5.04 11.42 2.71
C SER A 210 3.65 11.62 3.31
N LEU A 211 3.48 12.56 4.24
CA LEU A 211 2.19 12.88 4.84
C LEU A 211 1.18 13.36 3.79
N ALA A 212 1.62 14.16 2.81
CA ALA A 212 0.79 14.59 1.68
C ALA A 212 0.43 13.43 0.74
N THR A 213 1.24 12.37 0.63
CA THR A 213 0.93 11.15 -0.11
C THR A 213 -0.04 10.25 0.67
N ILE A 214 0.23 9.98 1.94
CA ILE A 214 -0.64 9.19 2.84
C ILE A 214 -2.05 9.83 2.92
N SER A 215 -2.14 11.16 3.02
CA SER A 215 -3.40 11.92 2.99
C SER A 215 -4.18 11.81 1.66
N LYS A 216 -3.51 11.50 0.55
CA LYS A 216 -4.15 11.17 -0.74
C LYS A 216 -4.61 9.72 -0.77
N LEU A 217 -3.76 8.77 -0.36
CA LEU A 217 -4.06 7.34 -0.42
C LEU A 217 -5.15 6.94 0.59
N SER A 218 -5.26 7.60 1.75
CA SER A 218 -6.36 7.40 2.71
C SER A 218 -7.76 7.70 2.16
N ARG A 219 -7.86 8.36 0.98
CA ARG A 219 -9.12 8.58 0.25
C ARG A 219 -9.51 7.38 -0.62
N LEU A 220 -8.51 6.65 -1.12
CA LEU A 220 -8.69 5.35 -1.78
C LEU A 220 -8.99 4.29 -0.73
N ASP A 221 -8.27 4.31 0.40
CA ASP A 221 -8.51 3.44 1.55
C ASP A 221 -9.90 3.65 2.19
N ALA A 222 -10.45 4.86 2.13
CA ALA A 222 -11.82 5.10 2.55
C ALA A 222 -12.90 4.69 1.52
N ASN A 223 -12.54 4.38 0.26
CA ASN A 223 -13.52 4.07 -0.78
C ASN A 223 -13.96 2.58 -0.68
N PRO A 224 -15.26 2.26 -0.58
CA PRO A 224 -15.75 0.87 -0.43
C PRO A 224 -15.49 -0.03 -1.65
N ASP A 225 -15.06 0.53 -2.77
CA ASP A 225 -14.83 -0.17 -4.03
C ASP A 225 -13.33 -0.35 -4.35
N VAL A 226 -12.42 0.00 -3.41
CA VAL A 226 -10.95 -0.17 -3.54
C VAL A 226 -10.39 -0.90 -2.32
N LEU A 227 -9.76 -2.06 -2.47
CA LEU A 227 -8.90 -2.64 -1.43
C LEU A 227 -7.54 -1.93 -1.45
N VAL A 228 -6.97 -1.60 -0.29
CA VAL A 228 -5.59 -1.12 -0.18
C VAL A 228 -4.77 -2.17 0.54
N LEU A 229 -3.60 -2.50 -0.01
CA LEU A 229 -2.57 -3.33 0.64
C LEU A 229 -1.24 -2.57 0.53
N ILE A 230 -0.59 -2.32 1.65
CA ILE A 230 0.79 -1.80 1.73
C ILE A 230 1.78 -2.96 1.84
N ALA A 231 3.05 -2.75 1.51
CA ALA A 231 4.06 -3.82 1.47
C ALA A 231 4.13 -4.62 2.78
N HIS A 232 3.96 -3.95 3.91
CA HIS A 232 4.07 -4.51 5.25
C HIS A 232 2.73 -4.52 6.01
N ASP A 233 1.60 -4.78 5.35
CA ASP A 233 0.30 -4.85 6.04
C ASP A 233 0.18 -6.14 6.88
N SER A 234 0.64 -6.07 8.13
CA SER A 234 0.56 -7.17 9.10
C SER A 234 -0.89 -7.53 9.54
N THR A 235 -1.93 -6.94 8.94
CA THR A 235 -3.33 -7.43 9.06
C THR A 235 -3.75 -8.37 7.93
N ALA A 236 -3.04 -8.39 6.80
CA ALA A 236 -3.44 -9.14 5.62
C ALA A 236 -3.20 -10.66 5.68
N PRO A 237 -2.09 -11.19 6.27
CA PRO A 237 -1.85 -12.62 6.34
C PRO A 237 -3.01 -13.40 6.98
N GLY A 238 -3.48 -14.44 6.31
CA GLY A 238 -4.63 -15.26 6.74
C GLY A 238 -6.01 -14.62 6.55
N VAL A 239 -6.09 -13.35 6.15
CA VAL A 239 -7.34 -12.68 5.76
C VAL A 239 -7.50 -12.67 4.23
N ILE A 240 -6.44 -12.34 3.49
CA ILE A 240 -6.42 -12.42 2.03
C ILE A 240 -6.03 -13.82 1.54
N ASP A 241 -6.39 -14.15 0.29
CA ASP A 241 -5.77 -15.26 -0.42
C ASP A 241 -4.46 -14.80 -1.08
N GLU A 242 -3.37 -15.54 -0.86
CA GLU A 242 -2.06 -15.31 -1.46
C GLU A 242 -1.82 -16.26 -2.66
N PHE A 243 -0.71 -16.06 -3.38
CA PHE A 243 -0.33 -16.82 -4.56
C PHE A 243 -0.36 -18.35 -4.29
N PRO A 244 -0.90 -19.18 -5.22
CA PRO A 244 -1.24 -18.88 -6.61
C PRO A 244 -2.62 -18.25 -6.85
N LYS A 245 -3.42 -18.05 -5.81
CA LYS A 245 -4.76 -17.47 -5.91
C LYS A 245 -4.71 -15.97 -6.22
N SER A 246 -5.84 -15.40 -6.61
CA SER A 246 -5.97 -13.97 -6.94
C SER A 246 -6.78 -13.20 -5.91
N LEU A 247 -6.51 -11.90 -5.85
CA LEU A 247 -7.21 -10.94 -5.00
C LEU A 247 -8.56 -10.49 -5.59
N ASN A 248 -8.90 -10.87 -6.83
CA ASN A 248 -10.00 -10.24 -7.58
C ASN A 248 -11.37 -10.34 -6.88
N ASP A 249 -11.60 -11.40 -6.10
CA ASP A 249 -12.84 -11.64 -5.37
C ASP A 249 -12.90 -10.96 -3.98
N TRP A 250 -11.91 -10.12 -3.61
CA TRP A 250 -11.76 -9.56 -2.25
C TRP A 250 -13.05 -8.97 -1.69
N LYS A 251 -13.85 -8.35 -2.57
CA LYS A 251 -15.09 -7.66 -2.24
C LYS A 251 -16.24 -8.63 -1.97
N ALA A 252 -16.30 -9.73 -2.73
CA ALA A 252 -17.26 -10.82 -2.49
C ALA A 252 -16.90 -11.64 -1.22
N LYS A 253 -15.61 -11.71 -0.88
CA LYS A 253 -15.09 -12.39 0.32
C LYS A 253 -15.08 -11.51 1.59
N GLY A 254 -15.54 -10.26 1.48
CA GLY A 254 -15.63 -9.29 2.59
C GLY A 254 -14.29 -8.95 3.24
N TRP A 255 -13.17 -9.05 2.51
CA TRP A 255 -11.84 -8.85 3.10
C TRP A 255 -11.62 -7.43 3.59
N LYS A 256 -12.15 -6.41 2.88
CA LYS A 256 -11.94 -5.02 3.27
C LYS A 256 -12.53 -4.71 4.65
N ASP A 257 -13.73 -5.23 4.94
CA ASP A 257 -14.39 -4.97 6.23
C ASP A 257 -13.65 -5.65 7.39
N LYS A 258 -13.05 -6.83 7.15
CA LYS A 258 -12.15 -7.51 8.09
C LYS A 258 -10.87 -6.69 8.34
N LEU A 259 -10.20 -6.26 7.26
CA LEU A 259 -8.92 -5.54 7.34
C LEU A 259 -9.05 -4.12 7.89
N MET A 260 -10.21 -3.47 7.72
CA MET A 260 -10.40 -2.03 8.01
C MET A 260 -9.94 -1.66 9.42
N TRP A 261 -10.36 -2.43 10.43
CA TRP A 261 -10.07 -2.17 11.84
C TRP A 261 -9.20 -3.24 12.52
N ALA A 262 -8.77 -4.28 11.81
CA ALA A 262 -7.98 -5.39 12.37
C ALA A 262 -6.70 -4.94 13.11
N PHE A 263 -6.09 -3.80 12.74
CA PHE A 263 -4.93 -3.23 13.42
C PHE A 263 -5.22 -2.67 14.84
N LEU A 264 -6.50 -2.71 15.27
CA LEU A 264 -6.98 -2.31 16.59
C LEU A 264 -7.45 -3.49 17.45
N GLU A 265 -7.46 -4.71 16.90
CA GLU A 265 -7.78 -5.93 17.62
C GLU A 265 -6.55 -6.41 18.40
N LYS A 266 -6.70 -6.68 19.70
CA LYS A 266 -5.56 -7.00 20.60
C LYS A 266 -4.74 -8.23 20.19
N ASN A 267 -5.34 -9.14 19.43
CA ASN A 267 -4.75 -10.38 18.89
C ASN A 267 -4.12 -10.21 17.49
N SER A 268 -4.16 -9.01 16.92
CA SER A 268 -3.59 -8.72 15.61
C SER A 268 -2.07 -8.52 15.70
N PRO A 269 -1.25 -9.07 14.76
CA PRO A 269 0.17 -8.73 14.67
C PRO A 269 0.39 -7.22 14.43
N ALA A 270 -0.60 -6.57 13.80
CA ALA A 270 -0.65 -5.14 13.59
C ALA A 270 -1.23 -4.36 14.79
N PHE A 271 -1.20 -4.88 16.03
CA PHE A 271 -1.65 -4.18 17.23
C PHE A 271 -0.49 -3.59 18.04
N ARG A 272 -0.42 -2.25 18.04
CA ARG A 272 0.42 -1.38 18.87
C ARG A 272 1.96 -1.34 18.75
N PHE A 273 2.76 -2.10 17.98
CA PHE A 273 2.64 -3.00 16.83
C PHE A 273 3.95 -3.83 16.76
N GLY A 274 3.99 -5.02 16.14
CA GLY A 274 5.26 -5.67 15.68
C GLY A 274 6.01 -6.61 16.63
#